data_AF-A0A1A9V907-F1
#
_entry.id   AF-A0A1A9V907-F1
#
_cell.length_a   1.000
_cell.length_b   1.000
_cell.length_c   1.000
_cell.angle_alpha   90.00
_cell.angle_beta   90.00
_cell.angle_gamma   90.00
#
_symmetry.space_group_name_H-M   'P 1'
#
loop_
_entity.id
_entity.type
_entity.pdbx_description
1 polymer ?
#
loop_
_entity_poly.entity_id
_entity_poly.type
_entity_poly.pdbx_seq_one_letter_code
_entity_poly.pdbx_strand_id
1 'polypeptide(L)'
;MIVTCVDRFRKLVRIFRFCANICGADFGDRNYNPWNPLVFMTLSSIVFFSVCTVYTIYAGLVYDNDWTVILQCLCLASSAFQSDQLLLNIYTECLWYELTVQQQQMMLLMLIKAQSPVVLNIGKVMPLSLSSALQLTKAIYSFLMMLLNFLE
;
A
#
# COMPACT_ATOMS: atom_id res chain seq x y z
N MET A 1 9.66 -13.92 26.88
CA MET A 1 8.66 -13.10 26.16
C MET A 1 9.28 -11.89 25.45
N ILE A 2 10.33 -11.27 25.99
CA ILE A 2 11.04 -10.13 25.38
C ILE A 2 11.81 -10.55 24.10
N VAL A 3 12.51 -11.69 24.14
CA VAL A 3 13.25 -12.26 23.00
C VAL A 3 12.35 -12.48 21.76
N THR A 4 11.11 -12.91 21.96
CA THR A 4 10.18 -13.20 20.86
C THR A 4 9.72 -11.94 20.11
N CYS A 5 9.70 -10.77 20.73
CA CYS A 5 9.34 -9.50 20.06
C CYS A 5 10.47 -9.03 19.14
N VAL A 6 11.71 -9.04 19.64
CA VAL A 6 12.90 -8.65 18.87
C VAL A 6 13.07 -9.55 17.64
N ASP A 7 12.81 -10.85 17.78
CA ASP A 7 12.89 -11.80 16.67
C ASP A 7 11.83 -11.55 15.59
N ARG A 8 10.60 -11.20 15.98
CA ARG A 8 9.54 -10.83 15.03
C ARG A 8 9.87 -9.54 14.28
N PHE A 9 10.32 -8.51 15.00
CA PHE A 9 10.71 -7.26 14.38
C PHE A 9 11.88 -7.45 13.42
N ARG A 10 12.89 -8.24 13.81
CA ARG A 10 14.03 -8.57 12.95
C ARG A 10 13.61 -9.35 11.71
N LYS A 11 12.63 -10.26 11.81
CA LYS A 11 12.02 -10.93 10.64
C LYS A 11 11.32 -9.94 9.73
N LEU A 12 10.52 -9.02 10.28
CA LEU A 12 9.77 -8.03 9.51
C LEU A 12 10.71 -7.07 8.77
N VAL A 13 11.75 -6.58 9.45
CA VAL A 13 12.80 -5.76 8.83
C VAL A 13 13.57 -6.54 7.76
N ARG A 14 13.81 -7.85 7.96
CA ARG A 14 14.46 -8.69 6.95
C ARG A 14 13.58 -8.87 5.71
N ILE A 15 12.28 -9.06 5.88
CA ILE A 15 11.32 -9.13 4.77
C ILE A 15 11.27 -7.78 4.04
N PHE A 16 11.18 -6.67 4.77
CA PHE A 16 11.20 -5.33 4.18
C PHE A 16 12.48 -5.08 3.38
N ARG A 17 13.65 -5.43 3.93
CA ARG A 17 14.93 -5.34 3.19
C ARG A 17 14.98 -6.26 1.99
N PHE A 18 14.44 -7.47 2.09
CA PHE A 18 14.36 -8.39 0.95
C PHE A 18 13.49 -7.79 -0.17
N CYS A 19 12.32 -7.25 0.17
CA CYS A 19 11.46 -6.53 -0.78
C CYS A 19 12.15 -5.29 -1.34
N ALA A 20 12.84 -4.49 -0.51
CA ALA A 20 13.58 -3.31 -0.95
C ALA A 20 14.73 -3.67 -1.89
N ASN A 21 15.42 -4.78 -1.65
CA ASN A 21 16.52 -5.27 -2.48
C ASN A 21 16.01 -5.80 -3.84
N ILE A 22 14.86 -6.48 -3.85
CA ILE A 22 14.16 -6.85 -5.10
C ILE A 22 13.73 -5.60 -5.87
N CYS A 23 13.27 -4.57 -5.16
CA CYS A 23 12.86 -3.30 -5.76
C CYS A 23 14.04 -2.39 -6.14
N GLY A 24 15.29 -2.75 -5.82
CA GLY A 24 16.48 -1.90 -5.98
C GLY A 24 16.43 -0.61 -5.15
N ALA A 25 15.47 -0.48 -4.24
CA ALA A 25 15.16 0.71 -3.45
C ALA A 25 15.70 0.59 -2.02
N ASP A 26 16.92 0.10 -1.86
CA ASP A 26 17.54 0.02 -0.54
C ASP A 26 18.04 1.43 -0.12
N PHE A 27 17.13 2.23 0.43
CA PHE A 27 17.38 3.60 0.92
C PHE A 27 18.38 3.67 2.09
N GLY A 28 18.84 2.52 2.59
CA GLY A 28 19.75 2.43 3.74
C GLY A 28 21.23 2.32 3.39
N ASP A 29 21.58 2.12 2.12
CA ASP A 29 22.98 1.97 1.72
C ASP A 29 23.59 3.32 1.32
N ARG A 30 24.73 3.68 1.90
CA ARG A 30 25.42 4.95 1.65
C ARG A 30 26.03 5.01 0.25
N ASN A 31 26.13 3.88 -0.42
CA ASN A 31 26.61 3.71 -1.79
C ASN A 31 25.46 3.42 -2.77
N TYR A 32 24.33 4.14 -2.64
CA TYR A 32 23.24 4.04 -3.60
C TYR A 32 23.68 4.64 -4.94
N ASN A 33 23.90 3.77 -5.93
CA ASN A 33 24.14 4.20 -7.30
C ASN A 33 22.80 4.19 -8.06
N PRO A 34 22.24 5.35 -8.43
CA PRO A 34 21.00 5.43 -9.20
C PRO A 34 21.10 4.76 -10.58
N TRP A 35 22.32 4.50 -11.06
CA TRP A 35 22.58 3.81 -12.31
C TRP A 35 22.50 2.28 -12.23
N ASN A 36 22.04 1.70 -11.12
CA ASN A 36 21.89 0.26 -10.98
C ASN A 36 20.74 -0.27 -11.86
N PRO A 37 20.94 -1.31 -12.72
CA PRO A 37 19.89 -1.83 -13.61
C PRO A 37 18.62 -2.31 -12.89
N LEU A 38 18.72 -2.75 -11.63
CA LEU A 38 17.56 -3.14 -10.80
C LEU A 38 16.58 -1.98 -10.57
N VAL A 39 17.08 -0.77 -10.33
CA VAL A 39 16.25 0.44 -10.12
C VAL A 39 15.51 0.82 -11.40
N PHE A 40 16.17 0.69 -12.56
CA PHE A 40 15.53 0.90 -13.85
C PHE A 40 14.47 -0.14 -14.17
N MET A 41 14.72 -1.42 -13.85
CA MET A 41 13.74 -2.49 -14.03
C MET A 41 12.48 -2.25 -13.20
N THR A 42 12.62 -1.77 -11.96
CA THR A 42 11.49 -1.54 -11.06
C THR A 42 10.73 -0.27 -11.41
N LEU A 43 11.42 0.82 -11.77
CA LEU A 43 10.80 2.01 -12.37
C LEU A 43 10.02 1.67 -13.64
N SER A 44 10.59 0.86 -14.54
CA SER A 44 9.92 0.43 -15.77
C SER A 44 8.64 -0.35 -15.49
N SER A 45 8.67 -1.27 -14.52
CA SER A 45 7.47 -2.03 -14.09
C SER A 45 6.38 -1.13 -13.53
N ILE A 46 6.73 -0.13 -12.71
CA ILE A 46 5.77 0.85 -12.14
C ILE A 46 5.13 1.69 -13.26
N VAL A 47 5.96 2.19 -14.20
CA VAL A 47 5.47 2.97 -15.34
C VAL A 47 4.54 2.12 -16.20
N PHE A 48 4.94 0.89 -16.54
CA PHE A 48 4.11 -0.04 -17.29
C PHE A 48 2.76 -0.31 -16.60
N PHE A 49 2.77 -0.59 -15.30
CA PHE A 49 1.56 -0.79 -14.51
C PHE A 49 0.65 0.45 -14.51
N SER A 50 1.21 1.65 -14.38
CA SER A 50 0.44 2.89 -14.43
C SER A 50 -0.20 3.13 -15.80
N VAL A 51 0.53 2.84 -16.89
CA VAL A 51 0.01 2.97 -18.26
C VAL A 51 -1.11 1.96 -18.51
N CYS A 52 -0.92 0.71 -18.11
CA CYS A 52 -1.96 -0.32 -18.22
C CYS A 52 -3.22 0.06 -17.43
N THR A 53 -3.07 0.60 -16.22
CA THR A 53 -4.19 1.02 -15.37
C THR A 53 -4.98 2.16 -16.02
N VAL A 54 -4.29 3.17 -16.57
CA VAL A 54 -4.94 4.28 -17.28
C VAL A 54 -5.63 3.80 -18.56
N TYR A 55 -5.01 2.88 -19.30
CA TYR A 55 -5.61 2.28 -20.49
C TYR A 55 -6.88 1.48 -20.18
N THR A 56 -6.88 0.68 -19.11
CA THR A 56 -8.07 -0.07 -18.68
C THR A 56 -9.21 0.85 -18.25
N ILE A 57 -8.91 1.97 -17.59
CA ILE A 57 -9.90 2.99 -17.21
C ILE A 57 -10.48 3.66 -18.47
N TYR A 58 -9.64 4.02 -19.43
CA TYR A 58 -10.06 4.64 -20.69
C TYR A 58 -10.96 3.70 -21.51
N ALA A 59 -10.57 2.45 -21.68
CA ALA A 59 -11.36 1.46 -22.41
C ALA A 59 -12.71 1.19 -21.73
N GLY A 60 -12.73 1.02 -20.40
CA GLY A 60 -13.97 0.78 -19.65
C GLY A 60 -14.94 1.97 -19.68
N LEU A 61 -14.43 3.20 -19.75
CA LEU A 61 -15.25 4.41 -19.85
C LEU A 61 -15.87 4.61 -21.25
N VAL A 62 -15.11 4.35 -22.32
CA VAL A 62 -15.52 4.67 -23.70
C VAL A 62 -16.38 3.58 -24.33
N TYR A 63 -16.12 2.30 -24.04
CA TYR A 63 -16.81 1.20 -24.71
C TYR A 63 -18.00 0.63 -23.93
N ASP A 64 -17.86 0.44 -22.61
CA ASP A 64 -18.87 -0.26 -21.79
C ASP A 64 -19.70 0.66 -20.89
N ASN A 65 -19.28 1.92 -20.68
CA ASN A 65 -19.91 2.88 -19.75
C ASN A 65 -20.14 2.29 -18.34
N ASP A 66 -19.30 1.32 -17.94
CA ASP A 66 -19.39 0.61 -16.67
C ASP A 66 -18.54 1.30 -15.60
N TRP A 67 -19.21 1.99 -14.69
CA TRP A 67 -18.59 2.79 -13.63
C TRP A 67 -17.86 1.95 -12.57
N THR A 68 -18.10 0.64 -12.55
CA THR A 68 -17.52 -0.31 -11.57
C THR A 68 -16.03 -0.60 -11.83
N VAL A 69 -15.59 -0.52 -13.09
CA VAL A 69 -14.18 -0.74 -13.48
C VAL A 69 -13.26 0.32 -12.86
N ILE A 70 -13.74 1.56 -12.79
CA ILE A 70 -13.00 2.69 -12.18
C ILE A 70 -12.72 2.39 -10.70
N LEU A 71 -13.74 1.90 -9.98
CA LEU A 71 -13.62 1.55 -8.56
C LEU A 71 -12.63 0.40 -8.35
N GLN A 72 -12.68 -0.65 -9.19
CA GLN A 72 -11.75 -1.78 -9.10
C GLN A 72 -10.29 -1.37 -9.35
N CYS A 73 -10.03 -0.58 -10.41
CA CYS A 73 -8.70 -0.07 -10.71
C CYS A 73 -8.15 0.83 -9.58
N LEU A 74 -9.00 1.67 -8.99
CA LEU A 74 -8.64 2.56 -7.88
C LEU A 74 -8.37 1.78 -6.58
N CYS A 75 -9.08 0.68 -6.33
CA CYS A 75 -8.80 -0.22 -5.20
C CYS A 75 -7.44 -0.92 -5.33
N LEU A 76 -7.11 -1.38 -6.53
CA LEU A 76 -5.81 -2.01 -6.82
C LEU A 76 -4.65 -1.03 -6.66
N ALA A 77 -4.82 0.24 -7.08
CA ALA A 77 -3.82 1.27 -6.85
C ALA A 77 -3.63 1.57 -5.34
N SER A 78 -4.72 1.57 -4.56
CA SER A 78 -4.71 1.95 -3.15
C SER A 78 -4.08 0.91 -2.22
N SER A 79 -4.15 -0.38 -2.57
CA SER A 79 -3.51 -1.44 -1.78
C SER A 79 -1.99 -1.30 -1.72
N ALA A 80 -1.37 -0.73 -2.76
CA ALA A 80 0.06 -0.42 -2.80
C ALA A 80 0.47 0.69 -1.82
N PHE A 81 -0.48 1.52 -1.36
CA PHE A 81 -0.22 2.68 -0.50
C PHE A 81 -0.60 2.46 0.98
N GLN A 82 -0.93 1.25 1.40
CA GLN A 82 -1.42 0.99 2.77
C GLN A 82 -0.28 0.95 3.82
N SER A 83 0.15 2.13 4.29
CA SER A 83 1.19 2.29 5.33
C SER A 83 0.69 2.06 6.76
N ASP A 84 -0.60 2.22 7.01
CA ASP A 84 -1.15 2.31 8.38
C ASP A 84 -1.03 1.02 9.19
N GLN A 85 -1.16 -0.14 8.52
CA GLN A 85 -1.02 -1.44 9.18
C GLN A 85 0.42 -1.69 9.68
N LEU A 86 1.41 -1.18 8.94
CA LEU A 86 2.81 -1.29 9.34
C LEU A 86 3.09 -0.44 10.57
N LEU A 87 2.53 0.76 10.64
CA LEU A 87 2.69 1.67 11.78
C LEU A 87 2.08 1.08 13.05
N LEU A 88 0.84 0.58 12.98
CA LEU A 88 0.19 -0.06 14.13
C LEU A 88 1.01 -1.24 14.68
N ASN A 89 1.49 -2.11 13.80
CA ASN A 89 2.28 -3.26 14.20
C ASN A 89 3.64 -2.88 14.82
N ILE A 90 4.23 -1.75 14.41
CA ILE A 90 5.43 -1.19 15.04
C ILE A 90 5.13 -0.67 16.45
N TYR A 91 4.04 0.06 16.64
CA TYR A 91 3.71 0.63 17.95
C TYR A 91 3.29 -0.41 19.00
N THR A 92 2.56 -1.46 18.58
CA THR A 92 2.05 -2.46 19.53
C THR A 92 3.08 -3.55 19.87
N GLU A 93 3.90 -3.95 18.90
CA GLU A 93 4.80 -5.11 19.05
C GLU A 93 6.28 -4.76 19.19
N CYS A 94 6.69 -3.50 19.00
CA CYS A 94 8.11 -3.12 19.02
C CYS A 94 8.53 -2.37 20.29
N LEU A 95 9.46 -2.96 21.06
CA LEU A 95 10.15 -2.29 22.16
C LEU A 95 11.25 -1.38 21.59
N TRP A 96 10.89 -0.14 21.26
CA TRP A 96 11.76 0.82 20.55
C TRP A 96 13.09 1.12 21.25
N TYR A 97 13.16 0.99 22.58
CA TYR A 97 14.34 1.31 23.40
C TYR A 97 15.42 0.21 23.43
N GLU A 98 15.11 -1.04 23.09
CA GLU A 98 16.10 -2.14 23.03
C GLU A 98 16.79 -2.25 21.66
N LEU A 99 16.36 -1.44 20.69
CA LEU A 99 16.83 -1.51 19.32
C LEU A 99 18.16 -0.76 19.14
N THR A 100 19.04 -1.24 18.25
CA THR A 100 20.33 -0.57 18.01
C THR A 100 20.15 0.85 17.47
N VAL A 101 21.06 1.77 17.82
CA VAL A 101 20.95 3.21 17.51
C VAL A 101 20.69 3.49 16.01
N GLN A 102 21.32 2.74 15.11
CA GLN A 102 21.08 2.87 13.66
C GLN A 102 19.68 2.42 13.24
N GLN A 103 19.16 1.34 13.84
CA GLN A 103 17.83 0.84 13.55
C GLN A 103 16.75 1.75 14.16
N GLN A 104 17.01 2.35 15.33
CA GLN A 104 16.13 3.35 15.93
C GLN A 104 15.97 4.58 15.04
N GLN A 105 17.05 5.06 14.44
CA GLN A 105 17.01 6.19 13.51
C GLN A 105 16.22 5.86 12.23
N MET A 106 16.37 4.67 11.66
CA MET A 106 15.56 4.24 10.51
C MET A 106 14.08 4.08 10.88
N MET A 107 13.77 3.51 12.05
CA MET A 107 12.40 3.41 12.58
C MET A 107 11.75 4.78 12.75
N LEU A 108 12.47 5.73 13.33
CA LEU A 108 11.98 7.10 13.52
C LEU A 108 11.68 7.77 12.17
N LEU A 109 12.56 7.61 11.17
CA LEU A 109 12.35 8.13 9.83
C LEU A 109 11.14 7.49 9.13
N MET A 110 10.98 6.17 9.25
CA MET A 110 9.80 5.46 8.72
C MET A 110 8.51 5.93 9.41
N LEU A 111 8.52 6.13 10.72
CA LEU A 111 7.38 6.64 11.49
C LEU A 111 6.97 8.05 11.05
N ILE A 112 7.94 8.96 10.89
CA ILE A 112 7.68 10.34 10.45
C ILE A 112 7.08 10.36 9.04
N LYS A 113 7.53 9.48 8.14
CA LYS A 113 7.00 9.38 6.77
C LYS A 113 5.65 8.68 6.69
N ALA A 114 5.39 7.70 7.56
CA ALA A 114 4.11 7.01 7.64
C ALA A 114 3.00 7.88 8.23
N GLN A 115 3.33 8.90 9.04
CA GLN A 115 2.37 9.87 9.58
C GLN A 115 1.86 10.88 8.53
N SER A 116 2.45 10.94 7.34
CA SER A 116 1.90 11.68 6.18
C SER A 116 1.30 10.70 5.18
N PRO A 117 0.13 10.09 5.45
CA PRO A 117 -0.51 9.20 4.51
C PRO A 117 -0.83 9.99 3.23
N VAL A 118 -0.43 9.45 2.09
CA VAL A 118 -0.87 9.97 0.80
C VAL A 118 -2.33 9.57 0.63
N VAL A 119 -3.23 10.41 1.12
CA VAL A 119 -4.67 10.19 1.00
C VAL A 119 -5.08 10.56 -0.42
N LEU A 120 -5.17 9.56 -1.29
CA LEU A 120 -5.79 9.70 -2.59
C LEU A 120 -7.29 9.93 -2.37
N ASN A 121 -7.76 11.17 -2.51
CA ASN A 121 -9.18 11.49 -2.40
C ASN A 121 -9.85 11.32 -3.76
N ILE A 122 -10.81 10.39 -3.89
CA ILE A 122 -11.69 10.38 -5.07
C ILE A 122 -12.65 11.57 -4.95
N GLY A 123 -12.58 12.49 -5.91
CA GLY A 123 -13.55 13.58 -6.05
C GLY A 123 -13.67 14.51 -4.84
N LYS A 124 -12.67 14.55 -3.93
CA LYS A 124 -12.69 15.28 -2.65
C LYS A 124 -13.69 14.78 -1.58
N VAL A 125 -14.46 13.72 -1.83
CA VAL A 125 -15.55 13.30 -0.93
C VAL A 125 -15.18 12.12 -0.05
N MET A 126 -14.30 11.22 -0.52
CA MET A 126 -13.96 10.00 0.20
C MET A 126 -12.46 9.65 0.10
N PRO A 127 -11.80 9.31 1.23
CA PRO A 127 -10.44 8.80 1.22
C PRO A 127 -10.44 7.40 0.61
N LEU A 128 -9.58 7.21 -0.39
CA LEU A 128 -9.45 5.95 -1.09
C LEU A 128 -8.54 5.00 -0.30
N SER A 129 -9.11 4.35 0.69
CA SER A 129 -8.45 3.29 1.47
C SER A 129 -9.10 1.93 1.17
N LEU A 130 -8.35 0.84 1.41
CA LEU A 130 -8.87 -0.53 1.30
C LEU A 130 -10.14 -0.73 2.17
N SER A 131 -10.22 -0.04 3.31
CA SER A 131 -11.39 -0.08 4.19
C SER A 131 -12.62 0.60 3.58
N SER A 132 -12.46 1.75 2.92
CA SER A 132 -13.53 2.42 2.18
C SER A 132 -14.04 1.56 1.02
N ALA A 133 -13.14 0.88 0.31
CA ALA A 133 -13.50 -0.06 -0.76
C ALA A 133 -14.36 -1.23 -0.25
N LEU A 134 -13.95 -1.86 0.86
CA LEU A 134 -14.71 -2.95 1.49
C LEU A 134 -16.09 -2.49 1.96
N GLN A 135 -16.19 -1.27 2.50
CA GLN A 135 -17.48 -0.68 2.86
C GLN A 135 -18.38 -0.46 1.63
N LEU A 136 -17.83 0.04 0.53
CA LEU A 136 -18.57 0.21 -0.73
C LEU A 136 -19.05 -1.13 -1.29
N THR A 137 -18.20 -2.15 -1.35
CA THR A 137 -18.59 -3.49 -1.80
C THR A 137 -19.70 -4.07 -0.93
N LYS A 138 -19.58 -3.95 0.41
CA LYS A 138 -20.63 -4.39 1.34
C LYS A 138 -21.94 -3.64 1.13
N ALA A 139 -21.89 -2.33 0.87
CA ALA A 139 -23.08 -1.52 0.60
C ALA A 139 -23.78 -1.95 -0.70
N ILE A 140 -23.01 -2.22 -1.77
CA ILE A 140 -23.54 -2.72 -3.05
C ILE A 140 -24.23 -4.07 -2.84
N TYR A 141 -23.58 -5.03 -2.17
CA TYR A 141 -24.20 -6.32 -1.87
C TYR A 141 -25.45 -6.18 -1.01
N SER A 142 -25.44 -5.32 0.01
CA SER A 142 -26.60 -5.07 0.86
C SER A 142 -27.77 -4.46 0.08
N PHE A 143 -27.50 -3.54 -0.84
CA PHE A 143 -28.52 -2.92 -1.68
C PHE A 143 -29.13 -3.94 -2.67
N LEU A 144 -28.29 -4.75 -3.33
CA LEU A 144 -28.76 -5.81 -4.21
C LEU A 144 -29.61 -6.83 -3.45
N MET A 145 -29.19 -7.23 -2.25
CA MET A 145 -29.94 -8.18 -1.43
C MET A 145 -31.29 -7.61 -0.97
N MET A 146 -31.34 -6.32 -0.62
CA MET A 146 -32.60 -5.63 -0.32
C MET A 146 -33.51 -5.57 -1.54
N LEU A 147 -32.97 -5.23 -2.72
CA LEU A 147 -33.74 -5.16 -3.97
C LEU A 147 -34.33 -6.53 -4.36
N LEU A 148 -33.54 -7.60 -4.24
CA LEU A 148 -33.99 -8.97 -4.51
C LEU A 148 -35.12 -9.39 -3.56
N ASN A 149 -35.03 -9.03 -2.29
CA ASN A 149 -36.07 -9.33 -1.29
C ASN A 149 -37.36 -8.53 -1.50
N PHE A 150 -37.30 -7.39 -2.20
CA PHE A 150 -38.50 -6.64 -2.63
C PHE A 150 -39.12 -7.16 -3.94
N LEU A 151 -38.38 -7.98 -4.70
CA LEU A 151 -38.79 -8.52 -6.00
C LEU A 151 -39.35 -9.95 -5.91
N GLU A 152 -39.09 -10.65 -4.81
CA GLU A 152 -39.82 -11.84 -4.34
C GLU A 152 -41.09 -11.44 -3.55
#